data_AF-A0A315X719-F1
#
_entry.id   AF-A0A315X719-F1
#
_cell.length_a   1.000
_cell.length_b   1.000
_cell.length_c   1.000
_cell.angle_alpha   90.00
_cell.angle_beta   90.00
_cell.angle_gamma   90.00
#
_symmetry.space_group_name_H-M   'P 1'
#
loop_
_entity.id
_entity.type
_entity.pdbx_description
1 polymer ?
#
loop_
_entity_poly.entity_id
_entity_poly.type
_entity_poly.pdbx_seq_one_letter_code
_entity_poly.pdbx_strand_id
1 'polypeptide(L)'
;MADNLFTMLSAYRPGSTATPFENYCTAGLAYFLKRGHRMLTALIAHAAGLGSDPLALVEVQPRLAEAGVADLLLTYEGGKRVLIEVQVEPGADESLLPGMEAVAREWSERPAFLMLGLRSEGVPDPWIPLTWFDVVDALDGDPDPVARQYHDFILEDILGTGEVPLEEALSTNRLYAIGGAAIRRAFGTGSRYINSASRPLHGQYRYLGTTFTPDGGDMTYWIGLVNETVPLGEHYHLMLASKEKPLLFPVEQPRATGDWKWAHWTGMGRVVRPITPMQYEGLLERIKAR
;
A
#
# COMPACT_ATOMS: atom_id res chain seq x y z
N MET A 1 2.78 7.22 -23.68
CA MET A 1 3.69 6.51 -22.74
C MET A 1 3.55 5.03 -23.05
N ALA A 2 4.64 4.26 -23.08
CA ALA A 2 4.52 2.82 -23.30
C ALA A 2 3.89 2.23 -22.03
N ASP A 3 2.72 1.58 -22.17
CA ASP A 3 2.07 0.87 -21.09
C ASP A 3 3.04 -0.20 -20.55
N ASN A 4 3.65 0.07 -19.41
CA ASN A 4 4.49 -0.94 -18.75
C ASN A 4 3.54 -1.94 -18.05
N LEU A 5 3.98 -3.20 -17.94
CA LEU A 5 3.18 -4.30 -17.38
C LEU A 5 2.64 -3.97 -15.98
N PHE A 6 3.39 -3.18 -15.19
CA PHE A 6 3.08 -2.81 -13.81
C PHE A 6 2.01 -1.71 -13.71
N THR A 7 2.00 -0.73 -14.63
CA THR A 7 0.98 0.32 -14.73
C THR A 7 -0.39 -0.25 -15.11
N MET A 8 -0.43 -1.29 -15.95
CA MET A 8 -1.70 -1.99 -16.23
C MET A 8 -2.24 -2.78 -15.03
N LEU A 9 -1.36 -3.14 -14.09
CA LEU A 9 -1.66 -4.00 -12.93
C LEU A 9 -1.88 -3.21 -11.63
N SER A 10 -1.50 -1.92 -11.61
CA SER A 10 -1.94 -0.95 -10.61
C SER A 10 -3.39 -0.46 -10.79
N ALA A 11 -4.10 -0.96 -11.82
CA ALA A 11 -5.51 -0.70 -12.06
C ALA A 11 -6.38 -1.22 -10.90
N TYR A 12 -6.57 -0.36 -9.90
CA TYR A 12 -7.27 -0.67 -8.66
C TYR A 12 -8.78 -0.84 -8.89
N ARG A 13 -9.38 -1.83 -8.20
CA ARG A 13 -10.83 -2.01 -8.12
C ARG A 13 -11.27 -1.91 -6.65
N PRO A 14 -11.98 -0.84 -6.26
CA PRO A 14 -12.44 -0.69 -4.88
C PRO A 14 -13.38 -1.83 -4.44
N GLY A 15 -13.09 -2.49 -3.31
CA GLY A 15 -14.01 -3.42 -2.62
C GLY A 15 -13.79 -4.93 -2.83
N SER A 16 -12.59 -5.38 -3.24
CA SER A 16 -12.23 -6.81 -3.32
C SER A 16 -11.56 -7.30 -2.02
N THR A 17 -11.88 -8.50 -1.54
CA THR A 17 -11.37 -9.09 -0.28
C THR A 17 -9.90 -9.48 -0.32
N ALA A 18 -9.35 -9.71 -1.51
CA ALA A 18 -7.93 -9.61 -1.81
C ALA A 18 -7.82 -8.60 -2.94
N THR A 19 -7.03 -7.55 -2.79
CA THR A 19 -6.87 -6.59 -3.88
C THR A 19 -6.06 -7.30 -4.98
N PRO A 20 -6.45 -7.26 -6.27
CA PRO A 20 -5.61 -7.74 -7.36
C PRO A 20 -4.17 -7.20 -7.31
N PHE A 21 -3.99 -6.08 -6.59
CA PHE A 21 -2.75 -5.38 -6.32
C PHE A 21 -1.80 -6.16 -5.38
N GLU A 22 -2.27 -6.71 -4.26
CA GLU A 22 -1.41 -7.49 -3.35
C GLU A 22 -0.91 -8.77 -4.02
N ASN A 23 -1.80 -9.51 -4.69
CA ASN A 23 -1.44 -10.68 -5.50
C ASN A 23 -0.35 -10.35 -6.54
N TYR A 24 -0.39 -9.15 -7.10
CA TYR A 24 0.60 -8.70 -8.06
C TYR A 24 1.96 -8.45 -7.43
N CYS A 25 1.97 -7.81 -6.26
CA CYS A 25 3.19 -7.60 -5.47
C CYS A 25 3.81 -8.95 -5.07
N THR A 26 2.99 -9.88 -4.59
CA THR A 26 3.39 -11.25 -4.26
C THR A 26 3.97 -11.98 -5.48
N ALA A 27 3.30 -11.91 -6.65
CA ALA A 27 3.77 -12.54 -7.87
C ALA A 27 5.06 -11.90 -8.42
N GLY A 28 5.20 -10.58 -8.32
CA GLY A 28 6.41 -9.84 -8.70
C GLY A 28 7.62 -10.30 -7.88
N LEU A 29 7.50 -10.32 -6.56
CA LEU A 29 8.54 -10.86 -5.67
C LEU A 29 8.92 -12.30 -6.03
N ALA A 30 7.93 -13.17 -6.21
CA ALA A 30 8.16 -14.56 -6.58
C ALA A 30 8.90 -14.71 -7.91
N TYR A 31 8.61 -13.87 -8.91
CA TYR A 31 9.31 -13.87 -10.18
C TYR A 31 10.81 -13.62 -9.99
N PHE A 32 11.19 -12.58 -9.25
CA PHE A 32 12.60 -12.26 -9.01
C PHE A 32 13.30 -13.32 -8.14
N LEU A 33 12.61 -13.89 -7.16
CA LEU A 33 13.15 -15.00 -6.36
C LEU A 33 13.42 -16.25 -7.20
N LYS A 34 12.47 -16.64 -8.08
CA LYS A 34 12.64 -17.80 -8.99
C LYS A 34 13.75 -17.60 -10.01
N ARG A 35 14.02 -16.35 -10.39
CA ARG A 35 15.10 -15.97 -11.32
C ARG A 35 16.47 -15.86 -10.64
N GLY A 36 16.54 -15.98 -9.32
CA GLY A 36 17.79 -15.95 -8.56
C GLY A 36 18.39 -14.55 -8.41
N HIS A 37 17.55 -13.51 -8.30
CA HIS A 37 18.02 -12.14 -8.04
C HIS A 37 18.77 -12.12 -6.70
N ARG A 38 20.09 -11.92 -6.79
CA ARG A 38 21.03 -12.25 -5.69
C ARG A 38 20.79 -11.42 -4.43
N MET A 39 20.61 -10.11 -4.58
CA MET A 39 20.44 -9.20 -3.44
C MET A 39 19.08 -9.41 -2.76
N LEU A 40 18.00 -9.57 -3.54
CA LEU A 40 16.68 -9.92 -2.99
C LEU A 40 16.70 -11.26 -2.24
N THR A 41 17.35 -12.28 -2.83
CA THR A 41 17.48 -13.60 -2.18
C THR A 41 18.31 -13.52 -0.89
N ALA A 42 19.40 -12.73 -0.91
CA ALA A 42 20.25 -12.51 0.25
C ALA A 42 19.54 -11.74 1.37
N LEU A 43 18.72 -10.74 1.02
CA LEU A 43 17.91 -9.99 1.97
C LEU A 43 16.99 -10.93 2.76
N ILE A 44 16.24 -11.78 2.06
CA ILE A 44 15.30 -12.71 2.69
C ILE A 44 16.04 -13.78 3.51
N ALA A 45 17.12 -14.36 2.98
CA ALA A 45 17.91 -15.34 3.70
C ALA A 45 18.55 -14.76 4.97
N HIS A 46 19.00 -13.51 4.92
CA HIS A 46 19.55 -12.80 6.07
C HIS A 46 18.48 -12.55 7.13
N ALA A 47 17.33 -11.99 6.74
CA ALA A 47 16.20 -11.74 7.64
C ALA A 47 15.71 -13.04 8.31
N ALA A 48 15.69 -14.14 7.57
CA ALA A 48 15.30 -15.46 8.08
C ALA A 48 16.40 -16.21 8.85
N GLY A 49 17.62 -15.66 8.97
CA GLY A 49 18.74 -16.31 9.66
C GLY A 49 19.29 -17.56 8.96
N LEU A 50 19.11 -17.70 7.65
CA LEU A 50 19.44 -18.91 6.87
C LEU A 50 20.86 -18.94 6.31
N GLY A 51 21.64 -17.87 6.48
CA GLY A 51 23.02 -17.80 6.00
C GLY A 51 23.10 -17.76 4.47
N SER A 52 23.92 -18.64 3.87
CA SER A 52 24.17 -18.70 2.42
C SER A 52 23.55 -19.92 1.73
N ASP A 53 22.61 -20.61 2.39
CA ASP A 53 21.92 -21.75 1.78
C ASP A 53 21.22 -21.28 0.48
N PRO A 54 21.34 -22.01 -0.64
CA PRO A 54 20.65 -21.63 -1.87
C PRO A 54 19.14 -21.82 -1.78
N LEU A 55 18.39 -20.92 -2.41
CA LEU A 55 16.94 -21.03 -2.55
C LEU A 55 16.61 -22.11 -3.61
N ALA A 56 15.86 -23.13 -3.21
CA ALA A 56 15.54 -24.29 -4.06
C ALA A 56 14.14 -24.22 -4.67
N LEU A 57 13.15 -23.75 -3.91
CA LEU A 57 11.74 -23.70 -4.34
C LEU A 57 11.08 -22.41 -3.87
N VAL A 58 10.23 -21.84 -4.74
CA VAL A 58 9.37 -20.69 -4.44
C VAL A 58 7.93 -21.07 -4.79
N GLU A 59 7.11 -21.18 -3.76
CA GLU A 59 5.67 -21.41 -3.88
C GLU A 59 4.92 -20.09 -3.69
N VAL A 60 3.94 -19.84 -4.54
CA VAL A 60 3.12 -18.62 -4.54
C VAL A 60 1.72 -19.02 -4.14
N GLN A 61 1.18 -18.35 -3.14
CA GLN A 61 -0.14 -18.65 -2.61
C GLN A 61 -0.33 -20.12 -2.20
N PRO A 62 0.62 -20.76 -1.48
CA PRO A 62 0.45 -22.12 -1.02
C PRO A 62 -0.67 -22.21 0.03
N ARG A 63 -1.51 -23.24 -0.09
CA ARG A 63 -2.54 -23.54 0.91
C ARG A 63 -1.92 -24.21 2.14
N LEU A 64 -2.12 -23.60 3.31
CA LEU A 64 -1.69 -24.14 4.60
C LEU A 64 -2.83 -24.89 5.29
N ALA A 65 -3.17 -26.05 4.73
CA ALA A 65 -4.30 -26.87 5.21
C ALA A 65 -5.60 -26.04 5.36
N GLU A 66 -6.15 -25.97 6.57
CA GLU A 66 -7.34 -25.18 6.91
C GLU A 66 -7.02 -23.81 7.53
N ALA A 67 -5.73 -23.47 7.71
CA ALA A 67 -5.31 -22.19 8.29
C ALA A 67 -5.38 -21.02 7.29
N GLY A 68 -5.49 -21.30 5.99
CA GLY A 68 -5.62 -20.30 4.95
C GLY A 68 -4.63 -20.49 3.80
N VAL A 69 -4.38 -19.41 3.09
CA VAL A 69 -3.42 -19.33 1.98
C VAL A 69 -2.40 -18.28 2.37
N ALA A 70 -1.13 -18.68 2.45
CA ALA A 70 -0.03 -17.76 2.72
C ALA A 70 0.43 -17.07 1.43
N ASP A 71 1.12 -15.94 1.47
CA ASP A 71 1.56 -15.27 0.24
C ASP A 71 2.70 -16.00 -0.47
N LEU A 72 3.78 -16.30 0.25
CA LEU A 72 4.93 -17.05 -0.28
C LEU A 72 5.43 -18.09 0.72
N LEU A 73 5.84 -19.24 0.19
CA LEU A 73 6.65 -20.21 0.91
C LEU A 73 7.93 -20.47 0.13
N LEU A 74 9.06 -20.22 0.78
CA LEU A 74 10.38 -20.47 0.24
C LEU A 74 10.98 -21.71 0.88
N THR A 75 11.55 -22.61 0.09
CA THR A 75 12.32 -23.76 0.59
C THR A 75 13.75 -23.67 0.08
N TYR A 76 14.71 -23.81 0.99
CA TYR A 76 16.13 -23.78 0.71
C TYR A 76 16.69 -25.21 0.58
N GLU A 77 17.83 -25.39 -0.07
CA GLU A 77 18.42 -26.72 -0.34
C GLU A 77 18.63 -27.56 0.94
N GLY A 78 18.88 -26.90 2.09
CA GLY A 78 18.98 -27.55 3.40
C GLY A 78 17.64 -27.95 4.04
N GLY A 79 16.51 -27.83 3.33
CA GLY A 79 15.17 -28.16 3.84
C GLY A 79 14.52 -27.08 4.71
N LYS A 80 15.28 -26.05 5.11
CA LYS A 80 14.78 -24.89 5.85
C LYS A 80 13.77 -24.12 5.01
N ARG A 81 12.77 -23.54 5.69
CA ARG A 81 11.64 -22.87 5.06
C ARG A 81 11.45 -21.46 5.59
N VAL A 82 10.91 -20.59 4.74
CA VAL A 82 10.50 -19.23 5.10
C VAL A 82 9.08 -19.02 4.63
N LEU A 83 8.18 -18.71 5.57
CA LEU A 83 6.83 -18.27 5.28
C LEU A 83 6.83 -16.73 5.23
N ILE A 84 6.30 -16.15 4.16
CA ILE A 84 6.27 -14.70 3.99
C ILE A 84 4.83 -14.27 3.76
N GLU A 85 4.37 -13.30 4.54
CA GLU A 85 3.12 -12.56 4.33
C GLU A 85 3.44 -11.16 3.83
N VAL A 86 2.70 -10.72 2.81
CA VAL A 86 2.95 -9.48 2.08
C VAL A 86 1.81 -8.50 2.37
N GLN A 87 2.15 -7.36 2.95
CA GLN A 87 1.22 -6.29 3.29
C GLN A 87 1.51 -5.04 2.49
N VAL A 88 0.54 -4.58 1.71
CA VAL A 88 0.64 -3.34 0.88
C VAL A 88 -0.16 -2.17 1.44
N GLU A 89 -1.02 -2.43 2.44
CA GLU A 89 -1.80 -1.43 3.16
C GLU A 89 -1.55 -1.59 4.68
N PRO A 90 -1.59 -0.51 5.49
CA PRO A 90 -1.43 -0.66 6.93
C PRO A 90 -2.71 -1.14 7.58
N GLY A 91 -2.56 -1.96 8.63
CA GLY A 91 -3.69 -2.60 9.28
C GLY A 91 -4.33 -3.66 8.39
N ALA A 92 -3.54 -4.30 7.53
CA ALA A 92 -3.90 -5.55 6.87
C ALA A 92 -4.40 -6.57 7.91
N ASP A 93 -5.31 -7.45 7.48
CA ASP A 93 -5.92 -8.42 8.38
C ASP A 93 -4.90 -9.49 8.79
N GLU A 94 -4.45 -9.42 10.05
CA GLU A 94 -3.48 -10.34 10.64
C GLU A 94 -4.17 -11.51 11.39
N SER A 95 -5.51 -11.65 11.30
CA SER A 95 -6.27 -12.64 12.06
C SER A 95 -5.94 -14.10 11.73
N LEU A 96 -5.40 -14.36 10.53
CA LEU A 96 -5.02 -15.70 10.08
C LEU A 96 -3.62 -16.12 10.53
N LEU A 97 -2.74 -15.18 10.90
CA LEU A 97 -1.34 -15.47 11.23
C LEU A 97 -1.18 -16.54 12.32
N PRO A 98 -1.92 -16.51 13.45
CA PRO A 98 -1.76 -17.53 14.49
C PRO A 98 -2.09 -18.95 14.00
N GLY A 99 -3.07 -19.08 13.09
CA GLY A 99 -3.43 -20.35 12.48
C GLY A 99 -2.35 -20.87 11.55
N MET A 100 -1.79 -19.99 10.71
CA MET A 100 -0.70 -20.33 9.80
C MET A 100 0.54 -20.77 10.57
N GLU A 101 0.89 -20.06 11.64
CA GLU A 101 1.98 -20.42 12.53
C GLU A 101 1.78 -21.80 13.15
N ALA A 102 0.58 -22.10 13.64
CA ALA A 102 0.28 -23.39 14.26
C ALA A 102 0.53 -24.55 13.29
N VAL A 103 0.02 -24.45 12.05
CA VAL A 103 0.25 -25.45 11.00
C VAL A 103 1.73 -25.55 10.65
N ALA A 104 2.41 -24.42 10.48
CA ALA A 104 3.79 -24.40 10.04
C ALA A 104 4.77 -24.91 11.12
N ARG A 105 4.41 -24.81 12.42
CA ARG A 105 5.17 -25.37 13.54
C ARG A 105 5.11 -26.90 13.63
N GLU A 106 4.16 -27.54 12.96
CA GLU A 106 4.06 -29.01 12.88
C GLU A 106 4.98 -29.61 11.81
N TRP A 107 5.59 -28.78 10.97
CA TRP A 107 6.54 -29.23 9.96
C TRP A 107 7.82 -29.78 10.57
N SER A 108 8.49 -30.69 9.86
CA SER A 108 9.73 -31.34 10.32
C SER A 108 10.84 -30.33 10.61
N GLU A 109 10.95 -29.30 9.77
CA GLU A 109 11.83 -28.16 9.97
C GLU A 109 11.00 -26.93 10.30
N ARG A 110 11.36 -26.25 11.39
CA ARG A 110 10.65 -25.03 11.80
C ARG A 110 10.95 -23.90 10.82
N PRO A 111 9.93 -23.27 10.22
CA PRO A 111 10.16 -22.17 9.31
C PRO A 111 10.51 -20.88 10.06
N ALA A 112 11.18 -19.97 9.37
CA ALA A 112 11.17 -18.56 9.73
C ALA A 112 9.88 -17.90 9.20
N PHE A 113 9.38 -16.90 9.93
CA PHE A 113 8.19 -16.13 9.56
C PHE A 113 8.62 -14.70 9.26
N LEU A 114 8.38 -14.22 8.04
CA LEU A 114 8.68 -12.86 7.63
C LEU A 114 7.41 -12.11 7.27
N MET A 115 7.28 -10.88 7.72
CA MET A 115 6.20 -9.98 7.34
C MET A 115 6.78 -8.85 6.51
N LEU A 116 6.51 -8.86 5.19
CA LEU A 116 6.89 -7.78 4.30
C LEU A 116 5.80 -6.70 4.34
N GLY A 117 6.13 -5.49 4.77
CA GLY A 117 5.13 -4.44 4.93
C GLY A 117 5.66 -3.01 4.77
N LEU A 118 4.79 -2.05 5.11
CA LEU A 118 5.11 -0.62 5.11
C LEU A 118 5.85 -0.16 6.39
N ARG A 119 5.91 -1.01 7.42
CA ARG A 119 6.41 -0.70 8.76
C ARG A 119 7.34 -1.81 9.26
N SER A 120 8.29 -1.44 10.11
CA SER A 120 9.14 -2.39 10.85
C SER A 120 8.68 -2.60 12.30
N GLU A 121 7.77 -1.77 12.81
CA GLU A 121 7.27 -1.81 14.19
C GLU A 121 5.87 -2.43 14.27
N GLY A 122 5.53 -3.00 15.43
CA GLY A 122 4.20 -3.55 15.70
C GLY A 122 3.88 -4.84 14.96
N VAL A 123 4.91 -5.51 14.42
CA VAL A 123 4.81 -6.87 13.86
C VAL A 123 4.74 -7.88 15.02
N PRO A 124 3.78 -8.82 15.02
CA PRO A 124 3.62 -9.77 16.11
C PRO A 124 4.72 -10.83 16.11
N ASP A 125 5.25 -11.19 17.28
CA ASP A 125 6.11 -12.37 17.41
C ASP A 125 5.36 -13.63 16.95
N PRO A 126 5.98 -14.56 16.21
CA PRO A 126 7.40 -14.68 15.85
C PRO A 126 7.79 -14.04 14.51
N TRP A 127 6.94 -13.20 13.92
CA TRP A 127 7.16 -12.63 12.60
C TRP A 127 8.28 -11.58 12.64
N ILE A 128 9.20 -11.68 11.67
CA ILE A 128 10.32 -10.75 11.53
C ILE A 128 9.92 -9.71 10.47
N PRO A 129 10.00 -8.41 10.78
CA PRO A 129 9.66 -7.37 9.82
C PRO A 129 10.67 -7.32 8.66
N LEU A 130 10.13 -7.16 7.45
CA LEU A 130 10.84 -6.72 6.26
C LEU A 130 10.05 -5.55 5.67
N THR A 131 10.72 -4.52 5.14
CA THR A 131 10.02 -3.36 4.57
C THR A 131 10.09 -3.33 3.05
N TRP A 132 9.12 -2.68 2.44
CA TRP A 132 9.18 -2.37 1.00
C TRP A 132 10.39 -1.52 0.61
N PHE A 133 10.93 -0.71 1.53
CA PHE A 133 12.21 -0.01 1.31
C PHE A 133 13.38 -0.99 1.22
N ASP A 134 13.42 -2.03 2.07
CA ASP A 134 14.47 -3.06 1.99
C ASP A 134 14.43 -3.80 0.64
N VAL A 135 13.23 -4.05 0.12
CA VAL A 135 13.05 -4.66 -1.23
C VAL A 135 13.54 -3.72 -2.33
N VAL A 136 13.22 -2.42 -2.25
CA VAL A 136 13.73 -1.40 -3.18
C VAL A 136 15.25 -1.38 -3.18
N ASP A 137 15.87 -1.31 -2.00
CA ASP A 137 17.33 -1.30 -1.86
C ASP A 137 17.97 -2.59 -2.42
N ALA A 138 17.30 -3.74 -2.26
CA ALA A 138 17.77 -5.00 -2.81
C ALA A 138 17.60 -5.14 -4.34
N LEU A 139 16.74 -4.32 -4.95
CA LEU A 139 16.56 -4.27 -6.41
C LEU A 139 17.39 -3.15 -7.06
N ASP A 140 17.92 -2.21 -6.27
CA ASP A 140 18.71 -1.10 -6.81
C ASP A 140 19.98 -1.60 -7.52
N GLY A 141 20.24 -1.03 -8.69
CA GLY A 141 21.34 -1.43 -9.56
C GLY A 141 21.22 -2.82 -10.20
N ASP A 142 20.09 -3.53 -10.06
CA ASP A 142 19.88 -4.81 -10.73
C ASP A 142 19.88 -4.61 -12.27
N PRO A 143 20.64 -5.42 -13.03
CA PRO A 143 20.75 -5.26 -14.47
C PRO A 143 19.49 -5.69 -15.24
N ASP A 144 18.55 -6.42 -14.63
CA ASP A 144 17.29 -6.80 -15.28
C ASP A 144 16.38 -5.56 -15.42
N PRO A 145 16.00 -5.15 -16.65
CA PRO A 145 15.09 -4.02 -16.85
C PRO A 145 13.73 -4.21 -16.17
N VAL A 146 13.27 -5.45 -15.95
CA VAL A 146 12.03 -5.75 -15.24
C VAL A 146 12.18 -5.47 -13.74
N ALA A 147 13.36 -5.71 -13.17
CA ALA A 147 13.65 -5.38 -11.77
C ALA A 147 13.55 -3.87 -11.54
N ARG A 148 14.06 -3.06 -12.48
CA ARG A 148 13.90 -1.61 -12.45
C ARG A 148 12.43 -1.17 -12.53
N GLN A 149 11.63 -1.78 -13.40
CA GLN A 149 10.19 -1.45 -13.48
C GLN A 149 9.47 -1.79 -12.18
N TYR A 150 9.81 -2.91 -11.54
CA TYR A 150 9.21 -3.29 -10.26
C TYR A 150 9.68 -2.40 -9.10
N HIS A 151 10.95 -2.03 -9.09
CA HIS A 151 11.51 -1.03 -8.18
C HIS A 151 10.72 0.30 -8.25
N ASP A 152 10.53 0.83 -9.47
CA ASP A 152 9.81 2.08 -9.69
C ASP A 152 8.32 1.95 -9.27
N PHE A 153 7.69 0.81 -9.56
CA PHE A 153 6.35 0.48 -9.10
C PHE A 153 6.24 0.47 -7.56
N ILE A 154 7.18 -0.15 -6.84
CA ILE A 154 7.15 -0.16 -5.37
C ILE A 154 7.28 1.28 -4.85
N LEU A 155 8.21 2.07 -5.41
CA LEU A 155 8.42 3.46 -5.00
C LEU A 155 7.16 4.32 -5.21
N GLU A 156 6.50 4.20 -6.35
CA GLU A 156 5.40 5.10 -6.74
C GLU A 156 4.03 4.60 -6.25
N ASP A 157 3.73 3.32 -6.46
CA ASP A 157 2.40 2.74 -6.23
C ASP A 157 2.23 2.10 -4.84
N ILE A 158 3.31 1.83 -4.10
CA ILE A 158 3.23 1.31 -2.72
C ILE A 158 3.72 2.35 -1.72
N LEU A 159 4.92 2.87 -1.93
CA LEU A 159 5.59 3.80 -1.02
C LEU A 159 5.14 5.25 -1.20
N GLY A 160 4.45 5.57 -2.29
CA GLY A 160 3.79 6.86 -2.50
C GLY A 160 4.77 8.01 -2.79
N THR A 161 5.82 7.72 -3.53
CA THR A 161 6.81 8.72 -3.95
C THR A 161 6.46 9.34 -5.31
N GLY A 162 7.09 10.48 -5.62
CA GLY A 162 6.91 11.18 -6.89
C GLY A 162 5.65 12.05 -6.96
N GLU A 163 5.47 12.68 -8.12
CA GLU A 163 4.27 13.46 -8.45
C GLU A 163 3.26 12.57 -9.17
N VAL A 164 1.97 12.79 -8.96
CA VAL A 164 0.89 11.96 -9.52
C VAL A 164 0.04 12.78 -10.47
N PRO A 165 0.15 12.59 -11.80
CA PRO A 165 -0.76 13.19 -12.77
C PRO A 165 -2.22 12.83 -12.46
N LEU A 166 -3.16 13.72 -12.83
CA LEU A 166 -4.58 13.49 -12.52
C LEU A 166 -5.12 12.20 -13.16
N GLU A 167 -4.70 11.87 -14.38
CA GLU A 167 -5.11 10.63 -15.05
C GLU A 167 -4.70 9.39 -14.25
N GLU A 168 -3.45 9.35 -13.79
CA GLU A 168 -2.93 8.26 -12.95
C GLU A 168 -3.60 8.24 -11.58
N ALA A 169 -3.83 9.41 -10.97
CA ALA A 169 -4.56 9.50 -9.71
C ALA A 169 -5.97 8.88 -9.78
N LEU A 170 -6.61 8.91 -10.95
CA LEU A 170 -7.96 8.37 -11.17
C LEU A 170 -7.99 6.91 -11.64
N SER A 171 -6.86 6.38 -12.10
CA SER A 171 -6.77 5.07 -12.78
C SER A 171 -5.84 4.07 -12.10
N THR A 172 -4.94 4.50 -11.23
CA THR A 172 -3.95 3.66 -10.55
C THR A 172 -4.02 3.78 -9.03
N ASN A 173 -3.14 3.06 -8.32
CA ASN A 173 -3.02 3.15 -6.86
C ASN A 173 -2.28 4.42 -6.39
N ARG A 174 -1.67 5.18 -7.29
CA ARG A 174 -0.74 6.28 -6.94
C ARG A 174 -1.36 7.35 -6.05
N LEU A 175 -2.64 7.68 -6.21
CA LEU A 175 -3.32 8.65 -5.33
C LEU A 175 -3.41 8.15 -3.88
N TYR A 176 -3.69 6.86 -3.71
CA TYR A 176 -3.76 6.24 -2.39
C TYR A 176 -2.38 6.06 -1.79
N ALA A 177 -1.39 5.67 -2.60
CA ALA A 177 0.00 5.52 -2.18
C ALA A 177 0.54 6.84 -1.62
N ILE A 178 0.41 7.94 -2.37
CA ILE A 178 0.87 9.26 -1.93
C ILE A 178 0.08 9.77 -0.70
N GLY A 179 -1.23 9.52 -0.64
CA GLY A 179 -2.06 9.89 0.50
C GLY A 179 -1.68 9.13 1.77
N GLY A 180 -1.54 7.81 1.67
CA GLY A 180 -1.08 6.95 2.75
C GLY A 180 0.32 7.32 3.22
N ALA A 181 1.26 7.56 2.30
CA ALA A 181 2.62 7.98 2.63
C ALA A 181 2.65 9.31 3.40
N ALA A 182 1.86 10.30 2.95
CA ALA A 182 1.74 11.57 3.64
C ALA A 182 1.14 11.43 5.04
N ILE A 183 0.11 10.59 5.22
CA ILE A 183 -0.51 10.31 6.53
C ILE A 183 0.51 9.65 7.47
N ARG A 184 1.22 8.60 7.01
CA ARG A 184 2.25 7.92 7.80
C ARG A 184 3.35 8.89 8.23
N ARG A 185 3.80 9.77 7.34
CA ARG A 185 4.81 10.79 7.65
C ARG A 185 4.29 11.83 8.65
N ALA A 186 3.04 12.25 8.52
CA ALA A 186 2.48 13.32 9.33
C ALA A 186 2.14 12.89 10.76
N PHE A 187 1.75 11.63 10.97
CA PHE A 187 1.18 11.14 12.24
C PHE A 187 1.86 9.87 12.79
N GLY A 188 2.75 9.24 12.05
CA GLY A 188 3.51 8.07 12.51
C GLY A 188 2.74 6.75 12.46
N THR A 189 3.31 5.75 13.14
CA THR A 189 2.85 4.34 13.12
C THR A 189 1.52 4.09 13.82
N GLY A 190 1.06 5.03 14.66
CA GLY A 190 -0.26 4.98 15.30
C GLY A 190 -1.42 5.38 14.37
N SER A 191 -1.13 5.94 13.20
CA SER A 191 -2.17 6.33 12.25
C SER A 191 -2.78 5.12 11.57
N ARG A 192 -4.11 5.18 11.35
CA ARG A 192 -4.84 4.16 10.58
C ARG A 192 -5.51 4.85 9.40
N TYR A 193 -5.50 4.20 8.24
CA TYR A 193 -6.18 4.72 7.07
C TYR A 193 -6.66 3.63 6.14
N ILE A 194 -7.68 3.97 5.35
CA ILE A 194 -8.28 3.10 4.34
C ILE A 194 -8.57 3.90 3.07
N ASN A 195 -8.46 3.22 1.94
CA ASN A 195 -8.82 3.78 0.65
C ASN A 195 -10.36 3.93 0.53
N SER A 196 -10.80 5.06 -0.01
CA SER A 196 -12.21 5.47 -0.02
C SER A 196 -12.56 6.16 -1.33
N ALA A 197 -13.47 5.54 -2.08
CA ALA A 197 -13.92 5.99 -3.39
C ALA A 197 -15.44 5.96 -3.51
N SER A 198 -15.97 6.90 -4.29
CA SER A 198 -17.32 6.75 -4.84
C SER A 198 -17.35 5.69 -5.93
N ARG A 199 -18.54 5.15 -6.25
CA ARG A 199 -18.68 4.36 -7.49
C ARG A 199 -18.48 5.28 -8.70
N PRO A 200 -17.69 4.88 -9.71
CA PRO A 200 -17.51 5.68 -10.90
C PRO A 200 -18.81 5.73 -11.71
N LEU A 201 -19.10 6.90 -12.29
CA LEU A 201 -20.19 7.11 -13.25
C LEU A 201 -19.55 7.60 -14.54
N HIS A 202 -19.66 6.83 -15.62
CA HIS A 202 -19.02 7.12 -16.92
C HIS A 202 -17.50 7.38 -16.85
N GLY A 203 -16.81 6.73 -15.90
CA GLY A 203 -15.37 6.90 -15.68
C GLY A 203 -15.00 8.06 -14.75
N GLN A 204 -15.96 8.86 -14.29
CA GLN A 204 -15.72 9.92 -13.31
C GLN A 204 -16.13 9.50 -11.90
N TYR A 205 -15.37 9.95 -10.91
CA TYR A 205 -15.65 9.76 -9.49
C TYR A 205 -16.25 11.03 -8.91
N ARG A 206 -17.19 10.90 -7.97
CA ARG A 206 -17.58 12.02 -7.08
C ARG A 206 -16.43 12.41 -6.16
N TYR A 207 -15.77 11.40 -5.61
CA TYR A 207 -14.57 11.54 -4.79
C TYR A 207 -13.73 10.25 -4.86
N LEU A 208 -12.44 10.42 -4.59
CA LEU A 208 -11.42 9.38 -4.53
C LEU A 208 -10.33 9.83 -3.53
N GLY A 209 -9.99 9.03 -2.52
CA GLY A 209 -9.00 9.43 -1.54
C GLY A 209 -8.88 8.49 -0.35
N THR A 210 -8.29 8.98 0.72
CA THR A 210 -7.97 8.17 1.90
C THR A 210 -8.72 8.69 3.11
N THR A 211 -9.51 7.83 3.74
CA THR A 211 -10.09 8.09 5.06
C THR A 211 -9.09 7.66 6.12
N PHE A 212 -8.84 8.48 7.13
CA PHE A 212 -7.82 8.21 8.13
C PHE A 212 -8.16 8.75 9.52
N THR A 213 -7.36 8.30 10.47
CA THR A 213 -7.29 8.79 11.85
C THR A 213 -5.84 8.90 12.31
N PRO A 214 -5.44 10.01 12.97
CA PRO A 214 -4.07 10.18 13.48
C PRO A 214 -3.66 9.20 14.58
N ASP A 215 -4.60 8.74 15.41
CA ASP A 215 -4.34 8.06 16.69
C ASP A 215 -4.94 6.65 16.77
N GLY A 216 -5.35 6.10 15.64
CA GLY A 216 -5.89 4.73 15.55
C GLY A 216 -7.36 4.61 15.97
N GLY A 217 -8.00 5.70 16.42
CA GLY A 217 -9.39 5.75 16.83
C GLY A 217 -10.40 5.67 15.67
N ASP A 218 -11.50 6.40 15.80
CA ASP A 218 -12.51 6.49 14.76
C ASP A 218 -11.98 7.22 13.53
N MET A 219 -12.44 6.80 12.36
CA MET A 219 -12.07 7.40 11.07
C MET A 219 -12.70 8.79 10.91
N THR A 220 -11.94 9.83 11.22
CA THR A 220 -12.43 11.20 11.45
C THR A 220 -11.93 12.23 10.44
N TYR A 221 -10.95 11.86 9.60
CA TYR A 221 -10.37 12.69 8.54
C TYR A 221 -10.44 12.00 7.17
N TRP A 222 -10.61 12.77 6.10
CA TRP A 222 -10.57 12.26 4.72
C TRP A 222 -9.81 13.24 3.85
N ILE A 223 -8.90 12.74 3.03
CA ILE A 223 -8.08 13.55 2.14
C ILE A 223 -8.05 12.93 0.75
N GLY A 224 -8.20 13.75 -0.29
CA GLY A 224 -8.14 13.26 -1.67
C GLY A 224 -8.82 14.17 -2.67
N LEU A 225 -9.20 13.59 -3.79
CA LEU A 225 -9.83 14.28 -4.91
C LEU A 225 -11.35 14.30 -4.78
N VAL A 226 -11.95 15.46 -5.02
CA VAL A 226 -13.40 15.66 -5.12
C VAL A 226 -13.74 16.30 -6.45
N ASN A 227 -14.77 15.81 -7.14
CA ASN A 227 -15.22 16.41 -8.39
C ASN A 227 -15.76 17.82 -8.17
N GLU A 228 -15.43 18.73 -9.07
CA GLU A 228 -15.86 20.13 -9.01
C GLU A 228 -17.37 20.29 -9.22
N THR A 229 -17.99 19.45 -10.06
CA THR A 229 -19.35 19.68 -10.57
C THR A 229 -20.30 18.52 -10.34
N VAL A 230 -21.60 18.85 -10.36
CA VAL A 230 -22.70 17.88 -10.55
C VAL A 230 -23.60 18.46 -11.66
N PRO A 231 -23.70 17.85 -12.85
CA PRO A 231 -23.13 16.56 -13.29
C PRO A 231 -21.60 16.48 -13.21
N LEU A 232 -21.05 15.27 -13.08
CA LEU A 232 -19.60 15.04 -12.92
C LEU A 232 -18.83 15.42 -14.18
N GLY A 233 -17.68 16.06 -14.01
CA GLY A 233 -16.77 16.43 -15.09
C GLY A 233 -15.34 15.89 -14.89
N GLU A 234 -14.42 16.39 -15.71
CA GLU A 234 -12.99 16.03 -15.67
C GLU A 234 -12.18 16.89 -14.68
N HIS A 235 -12.86 17.69 -13.84
CA HIS A 235 -12.22 18.65 -12.97
C HIS A 235 -12.36 18.22 -11.52
N TYR A 236 -11.22 18.10 -10.85
CA TYR A 236 -11.12 17.64 -9.48
C TYR A 236 -10.38 18.66 -8.63
N HIS A 237 -10.76 18.75 -7.36
CA HIS A 237 -10.07 19.53 -6.35
C HIS A 237 -9.40 18.58 -5.37
N LEU A 238 -8.17 18.90 -4.95
CA LEU A 238 -7.52 18.21 -3.84
C LEU A 238 -7.98 18.84 -2.52
N MET A 239 -8.61 18.04 -1.67
CA MET A 239 -9.33 18.50 -0.49
C MET A 239 -9.05 17.64 0.74
N LEU A 240 -9.26 18.24 1.90
CA LEU A 240 -9.25 17.60 3.21
C LEU A 240 -10.56 17.92 3.91
N ALA A 241 -11.13 16.90 4.57
CA ALA A 241 -12.33 17.00 5.36
C ALA A 241 -12.11 16.45 6.79
N SER A 242 -12.85 16.98 7.75
CA SER A 242 -12.91 16.49 9.13
C SER A 242 -14.36 16.35 9.61
N LYS A 243 -14.63 15.30 10.38
CA LYS A 243 -15.89 15.10 11.10
C LYS A 243 -15.95 15.85 12.42
N GLU A 244 -14.81 16.12 13.03
CA GLU A 244 -14.72 16.46 14.45
C GLU A 244 -14.46 17.94 14.69
N LYS A 245 -13.52 18.53 13.94
CA LYS A 245 -13.02 19.88 14.23
C LYS A 245 -12.86 20.74 13.00
N PRO A 246 -13.03 22.08 13.12
CA PRO A 246 -12.75 23.01 12.04
C PRO A 246 -11.30 22.93 11.55
N LEU A 247 -11.12 23.01 10.23
CA LEU A 247 -9.83 23.03 9.56
C LEU A 247 -9.39 24.46 9.27
N LEU A 248 -8.08 24.71 9.18
CA LEU A 248 -7.59 26.01 8.68
C LEU A 248 -8.02 26.24 7.23
N PHE A 249 -8.25 27.51 6.88
CA PHE A 249 -8.71 27.95 5.55
C PHE A 249 -9.98 27.19 5.11
N PRO A 250 -11.09 27.36 5.85
CA PRO A 250 -12.30 26.61 5.58
C PRO A 250 -12.89 26.96 4.21
N VAL A 251 -13.48 25.97 3.57
CA VAL A 251 -14.26 26.11 2.33
C VAL A 251 -15.62 25.44 2.51
N GLU A 252 -16.55 25.75 1.61
CA GLU A 252 -17.85 25.06 1.58
C GLU A 252 -17.70 23.58 1.19
N GLN A 253 -18.60 22.75 1.69
CA GLN A 253 -18.68 21.35 1.29
C GLN A 253 -18.94 21.25 -0.23
N PRO A 254 -18.16 20.46 -0.97
CA PRO A 254 -18.38 20.26 -2.40
C PRO A 254 -19.72 19.58 -2.68
N ARG A 255 -20.46 20.07 -3.69
CA ARG A 255 -21.76 19.48 -4.08
C ARG A 255 -21.65 18.01 -4.48
N ALA A 256 -20.51 17.59 -5.05
CA ALA A 256 -20.29 16.22 -5.49
C ALA A 256 -20.33 15.19 -4.34
N THR A 257 -20.04 15.60 -3.11
CA THR A 257 -20.01 14.71 -1.93
C THR A 257 -21.39 14.47 -1.32
N GLY A 258 -22.43 15.18 -1.79
CA GLY A 258 -23.83 14.93 -1.41
C GLY A 258 -24.03 14.96 0.11
N ASP A 259 -24.66 13.92 0.66
CA ASP A 259 -25.01 13.81 2.09
C ASP A 259 -23.85 13.36 3.00
N TRP A 260 -22.62 13.54 2.54
CA TRP A 260 -21.43 13.29 3.35
C TRP A 260 -21.49 14.06 4.67
N LYS A 261 -21.47 13.35 5.80
CA LYS A 261 -21.55 13.91 7.16
C LYS A 261 -20.24 14.55 7.64
N TRP A 262 -19.42 15.04 6.73
CA TRP A 262 -18.14 15.67 7.00
C TRP A 262 -18.37 17.17 7.21
N ALA A 263 -18.31 17.63 8.45
CA ALA A 263 -18.76 18.97 8.83
C ALA A 263 -17.78 20.08 8.41
N HIS A 264 -16.49 19.76 8.24
CA HIS A 264 -15.44 20.75 8.04
C HIS A 264 -14.60 20.41 6.82
N TRP A 265 -14.37 21.38 5.94
CA TRP A 265 -13.66 21.20 4.66
C TRP A 265 -12.59 22.26 4.45
N THR A 266 -11.52 21.87 3.78
CA THR A 266 -10.47 22.74 3.26
C THR A 266 -9.91 22.15 1.96
N GLY A 267 -9.14 22.92 1.17
CA GLY A 267 -8.57 22.41 -0.07
C GLY A 267 -7.40 23.21 -0.63
N MET A 268 -6.70 22.62 -1.59
CA MET A 268 -5.64 23.24 -2.40
C MET A 268 -6.17 23.83 -3.72
N GLY A 269 -7.48 23.73 -3.96
CA GLY A 269 -8.13 24.16 -5.19
C GLY A 269 -8.07 23.10 -6.28
N ARG A 270 -8.32 23.55 -7.52
CA ARG A 270 -8.40 22.68 -8.70
C ARG A 270 -7.05 22.07 -9.06
N VAL A 271 -7.05 20.77 -9.33
CA VAL A 271 -5.88 20.03 -9.82
C VAL A 271 -5.70 20.35 -11.30
N VAL A 272 -4.74 21.23 -11.59
CA VAL A 272 -4.31 21.61 -12.95
C VAL A 272 -2.84 21.24 -13.21
N ARG A 273 -2.18 20.67 -12.21
CA ARG A 273 -0.80 20.15 -12.24
C ARG A 273 -0.79 18.80 -11.50
N PRO A 274 0.25 17.97 -11.69
CA PRO A 274 0.42 16.75 -10.90
C PRO A 274 0.30 17.01 -9.39
N ILE A 275 -0.29 16.04 -8.71
CA ILE A 275 -0.50 16.05 -7.27
C ILE A 275 0.83 15.69 -6.60
N THR A 276 1.27 16.47 -5.62
CA THR A 276 2.59 16.29 -5.00
C THR A 276 2.50 15.95 -3.51
N PRO A 277 3.54 15.33 -2.92
CA PRO A 277 3.55 15.01 -1.50
C PRO A 277 3.40 16.28 -0.64
N MET A 278 4.00 17.38 -1.09
CA MET A 278 3.94 18.68 -0.40
C MET A 278 2.52 19.28 -0.37
N GLN A 279 1.68 19.01 -1.38
CA GLN A 279 0.27 19.41 -1.34
C GLN A 279 -0.52 18.61 -0.29
N TYR A 280 -0.24 17.31 -0.16
CA TYR A 280 -0.82 16.49 0.91
C TYR A 280 -0.35 16.96 2.29
N GLU A 281 0.96 17.15 2.48
CA GLU A 281 1.52 17.68 3.73
C GLU A 281 0.90 19.02 4.11
N GLY A 282 0.80 19.95 3.16
CA GLY A 282 0.19 21.26 3.39
C GLY A 282 -1.31 21.22 3.72
N LEU A 283 -2.03 20.15 3.33
CA LEU A 283 -3.40 19.91 3.79
C LEU A 283 -3.40 19.33 5.20
N LEU A 284 -2.56 18.33 5.48
CA LEU A 284 -2.48 17.68 6.78
C LEU A 284 -2.05 18.64 7.91
N GLU A 285 -1.19 19.61 7.62
CA GLU A 285 -0.82 20.67 8.59
C GLU A 285 -2.02 21.54 9.02
N ARG A 286 -3.08 21.63 8.19
CA ARG A 286 -4.32 22.34 8.55
C ARG A 286 -5.13 21.64 9.64
N ILE A 287 -4.76 20.41 10.00
CA ILE A 287 -5.30 19.66 11.14
C ILE A 287 -4.56 20.00 12.44
N LYS A 288 -3.23 20.17 12.37
CA LYS A 288 -2.35 20.31 13.54
C LYS A 288 -2.39 21.70 14.15
N ALA A 289 -2.69 22.72 13.34
CA ALA A 289 -2.77 24.09 13.80
C ALA A 289 -4.08 24.36 14.55
N ARG A 290 -4.14 23.92 15.82
CA ARG A 290 -4.99 24.43 16.91
C ARG A 290 -4.70 23.69 18.21
#